data_AF-A0A7S1NEE2-F1
#
_entry.id   AF-A0A7S1NEE2-F1
#
_cell.length_a   1.000
_cell.length_b   1.000
_cell.length_c   1.000
_cell.angle_alpha   90.00
_cell.angle_beta   90.00
_cell.angle_gamma   90.00
#
_symmetry.space_group_name_H-M   'P 1'
#
loop_
_entity.id
_entity.type
_entity.pdbx_description
1 polymer ?
#
loop_
_entity_poly.entity_id
_entity_poly.type
_entity_poly.pdbx_seq_one_letter_code
_entity_poly.pdbx_strand_id
1 'polypeptide(L)'
;RPTDMPCVSVTVGGPQGVPLGMHRHATHPNPGAGTAPMLHSVYNTTAGASPGGGREVAEQRQLYNNLMGLTTYRELAAVLLASNPEDLNLINVTTAWNRLGKLAVKHIASSNLQQGVAVLKQRTLVLMAHLDGRNTAMVAHAMARLRLKDVPFMNVLAERIMLPEVICTLNTQGIANSSWAFAKFGIKNPKLMELIAERAMQDEVLSAMNPQAVSNTAWAFATLGIAHPQLFDKLAERAMQPEVVIALNSQAIANISWAFAKMGVVHARLMDTLAECALQ
;
A
#
# COMPACT_ATOMS: atom_id res chain seq x y z
N ARG A 1 -66.90 34.60 23.34
CA ARG A 1 -66.46 35.89 23.91
C ARG A 1 -66.03 35.66 25.35
N PRO A 2 -65.05 36.42 25.88
CA PRO A 2 -63.93 37.13 25.22
C PRO A 2 -62.67 36.21 25.28
N THR A 3 -61.38 36.57 25.26
CA THR A 3 -60.54 37.75 24.86
C THR A 3 -59.22 37.09 24.40
N ASP A 4 -58.58 37.42 23.27
CA ASP A 4 -57.91 38.67 22.88
C ASP A 4 -56.78 39.14 23.84
N MET A 5 -55.52 38.86 23.45
CA MET A 5 -54.44 39.81 23.03
C MET A 5 -54.20 41.13 23.81
N PRO A 6 -53.05 41.84 23.66
CA PRO A 6 -51.68 41.49 23.18
C PRO A 6 -50.55 42.11 24.08
N CYS A 7 -49.31 42.20 23.54
CA CYS A 7 -48.21 43.20 23.77
C CYS A 7 -46.82 42.56 24.02
N VAL A 8 -45.68 43.10 23.58
CA VAL A 8 -45.36 44.20 22.64
C VAL A 8 -43.96 43.97 22.05
N SER A 9 -43.70 44.48 20.84
CA SER A 9 -42.39 44.45 20.15
C SER A 9 -41.48 45.63 20.53
N VAL A 10 -40.17 45.41 20.64
CA VAL A 10 -39.15 46.49 20.56
C VAL A 10 -38.02 46.10 19.62
N THR A 11 -37.71 46.97 18.66
CA THR A 11 -36.68 46.84 17.62
C THR A 11 -35.53 47.82 17.83
N VAL A 12 -34.29 47.33 17.84
CA VAL A 12 -33.03 48.05 17.52
C VAL A 12 -32.01 46.95 17.10
N GLY A 13 -31.15 47.04 16.08
CA GLY A 13 -30.88 48.01 15.01
C GLY A 13 -29.70 47.47 14.15
N GLY A 14 -29.61 47.82 12.86
CA GLY A 14 -28.55 47.34 11.94
C GLY A 14 -27.15 47.97 12.20
N PRO A 15 -26.08 47.51 11.51
CA PRO A 15 -25.86 47.73 10.06
C PRO A 15 -25.46 46.44 9.29
N GLN A 16 -25.75 46.21 7.99
CA GLN A 16 -25.48 46.91 6.70
C GLN A 16 -24.03 46.80 6.14
N GLY A 17 -23.91 46.27 4.90
CA GLY A 17 -22.69 46.17 4.05
C GLY A 17 -22.07 44.75 3.98
N VAL A 18 -22.21 43.86 2.98
CA VAL A 18 -22.22 43.91 1.48
C VAL A 18 -20.81 44.15 0.87
N PRO A 19 -20.32 43.44 -0.18
CA PRO A 19 -20.85 42.27 -0.95
C PRO A 19 -19.91 41.03 -1.05
N LEU A 20 -20.43 39.96 -1.66
CA LEU A 20 -19.66 38.81 -2.16
C LEU A 20 -18.77 39.16 -3.37
N GLY A 21 -17.52 38.68 -3.37
CA GLY A 21 -16.58 38.79 -4.51
C GLY A 21 -16.41 37.47 -5.27
N MET A 22 -16.35 37.53 -6.60
CA MET A 22 -16.27 36.38 -7.50
C MET A 22 -14.93 35.61 -7.46
N HIS A 23 -15.04 34.31 -7.77
CA HIS A 23 -14.04 33.39 -8.31
C HIS A 23 -12.62 33.92 -8.62
N ARG A 24 -11.61 33.24 -8.05
CA ARG A 24 -10.43 32.79 -8.79
C ARG A 24 -10.07 31.35 -8.45
N HIS A 25 -9.62 30.60 -9.45
CA HIS A 25 -9.16 29.21 -9.28
C HIS A 25 -7.99 29.13 -8.29
N ALA A 26 -8.12 28.26 -7.29
CA ALA A 26 -7.00 27.72 -6.53
C ALA A 26 -6.94 26.20 -6.78
N THR A 27 -5.87 25.74 -7.42
CA THR A 27 -5.62 24.30 -7.60
C THR A 27 -5.27 23.67 -6.26
N HIS A 28 -6.20 22.89 -5.70
CA HIS A 28 -5.96 22.15 -4.46
C HIS A 28 -4.79 21.16 -4.64
N PRO A 29 -3.74 21.21 -3.79
CA PRO A 29 -2.70 20.20 -3.80
C PRO A 29 -3.23 18.88 -3.22
N ASN A 30 -2.91 17.79 -3.91
CA ASN A 30 -3.26 16.42 -3.55
C ASN A 30 -2.77 16.04 -2.13
N PRO A 31 -3.65 15.75 -1.15
CA PRO A 31 -3.27 15.33 0.20
C PRO A 31 -2.87 13.84 0.23
N GLY A 32 -1.97 13.43 -0.67
CA GLY A 32 -1.42 12.07 -0.78
C GLY A 32 -0.03 11.90 -0.18
N ALA A 33 0.57 12.96 0.36
CA ALA A 33 1.88 12.95 1.00
C ALA A 33 1.77 12.60 2.49
N GLY A 34 1.36 11.37 2.78
CA GLY A 34 1.42 10.82 4.14
C GLY A 34 2.86 10.88 4.66
N THR A 35 3.10 11.71 5.67
CA THR A 35 4.39 11.87 6.34
C THR A 35 4.84 10.53 6.92
N ALA A 36 6.12 10.19 6.71
CA ALA A 36 6.66 8.91 7.18
C ALA A 36 6.74 8.88 8.72
N PRO A 37 6.05 7.96 9.42
CA PRO A 37 6.19 7.82 10.86
C PRO A 37 7.55 7.18 11.19
N MET A 38 8.45 7.98 11.76
CA MET A 38 9.56 7.60 12.66
C MET A 38 10.16 6.19 12.51
N LEU A 39 11.12 6.01 11.61
CA LEU A 39 12.06 4.87 11.61
C LEU A 39 13.18 5.01 12.69
N HIS A 40 12.95 5.76 13.76
CA HIS A 40 14.00 6.15 14.70
C HIS A 40 14.31 5.09 15.78
N SER A 41 13.46 4.05 15.91
CA SER A 41 13.54 3.06 16.99
C SER A 41 14.48 1.87 16.73
N VAL A 42 15.04 1.72 15.52
CA VAL A 42 15.88 0.55 15.16
C VAL A 42 17.38 0.81 15.44
N TYR A 43 17.76 2.05 15.77
CA TYR A 43 19.17 2.44 15.99
C TYR A 43 19.66 2.24 17.44
N ASN A 44 18.78 1.90 18.39
CA ASN A 44 19.11 1.84 19.82
C ASN A 44 18.97 0.42 20.41
N THR A 45 19.81 -0.51 19.95
CA THR A 45 19.98 -1.81 20.65
C THR A 45 21.40 -2.36 20.66
N THR A 46 22.43 -1.51 20.77
CA THR A 46 23.72 -1.80 21.46
C THR A 46 24.56 -0.52 21.56
N ALA A 47 24.37 0.25 22.63
CA ALA A 47 25.19 1.44 22.90
C ALA A 47 26.54 1.06 23.54
N GLY A 48 27.47 0.54 22.73
CA GLY A 48 28.89 0.40 23.06
C GLY A 48 29.72 1.23 22.09
N ALA A 49 30.12 2.44 22.49
CA ALA A 49 30.72 3.42 21.59
C ALA A 49 32.15 3.04 21.16
N SER A 50 32.27 2.30 20.05
CA SER A 50 33.54 2.10 19.34
C SER A 50 33.79 3.22 18.31
N PRO A 51 35.05 3.70 18.14
CA PRO A 51 35.37 4.82 17.23
C PRO A 51 34.95 4.63 15.76
N GLY A 52 34.80 3.37 15.29
CA GLY A 52 34.37 3.08 13.92
C GLY A 52 32.87 3.29 13.66
N GLY A 53 32.01 3.10 14.68
CA GLY A 53 30.55 3.03 14.47
C GLY A 53 29.92 4.35 14.00
N GLY A 54 30.50 5.49 14.38
CA GLY A 54 30.03 6.81 13.91
C GLY A 54 30.22 7.04 12.42
N ARG A 55 31.29 6.47 11.84
CA ARG A 55 31.58 6.57 10.40
C ARG A 55 30.66 5.65 9.59
N GLU A 56 30.52 4.41 10.02
CA GLU A 56 29.64 3.42 9.39
C GLU A 56 28.18 3.93 9.36
N VAL A 57 27.66 4.45 10.47
CA VAL A 57 26.30 5.03 10.53
C VAL A 57 26.13 6.23 9.58
N ALA A 58 27.17 7.03 9.36
CA ALA A 58 27.14 8.14 8.41
C ALA A 58 27.12 7.64 6.95
N GLU A 59 27.95 6.65 6.61
CA GLU A 59 28.01 6.02 5.28
C GLU A 59 26.67 5.34 4.93
N GLN A 60 26.08 4.60 5.87
CA GLN A 60 24.76 3.97 5.73
C GLN A 60 23.62 4.98 5.52
N ARG A 61 23.67 6.11 6.24
CA ARG A 61 22.72 7.24 6.08
C ARG A 61 22.89 7.93 4.74
N GLN A 62 24.12 8.13 4.28
CA GLN A 62 24.41 8.72 2.97
C GLN A 62 23.87 7.82 1.85
N LEU A 63 24.09 6.50 1.93
CA LEU A 63 23.57 5.55 0.95
C LEU A 63 22.03 5.52 0.91
N TYR A 64 21.36 5.58 2.08
CA TYR A 64 19.90 5.72 2.14
C TYR A 64 19.40 7.01 1.47
N ASN A 65 20.01 8.15 1.78
CA ASN A 65 19.65 9.43 1.18
C ASN A 65 19.85 9.43 -0.34
N ASN A 66 20.97 8.85 -0.81
CA ASN A 66 21.25 8.67 -2.23
C ASN A 66 20.12 7.86 -2.90
N LEU A 67 19.81 6.65 -2.40
CA LEU A 67 18.74 5.80 -2.93
C LEU A 67 17.37 6.49 -3.00
N MET A 68 17.04 7.31 -2.00
CA MET A 68 15.79 8.06 -1.95
C MET A 68 15.73 9.21 -2.98
N GLY A 69 16.86 9.84 -3.29
CA GLY A 69 16.97 10.93 -4.26
C GLY A 69 16.90 10.50 -5.73
N LEU A 70 17.17 9.22 -6.04
CA LEU A 70 17.26 8.74 -7.43
C LEU A 70 15.91 8.83 -8.15
N THR A 71 15.91 9.39 -9.36
CA THR A 71 14.71 9.64 -10.17
C THR A 71 14.54 8.62 -11.29
N THR A 72 15.57 7.85 -11.63
CA THR A 72 15.50 6.82 -12.68
C THR A 72 15.92 5.43 -12.18
N TYR A 73 15.38 4.38 -12.80
CA TYR A 73 15.81 3.00 -12.51
C TYR A 73 17.28 2.75 -12.91
N ARG A 74 17.83 3.55 -13.84
CA ARG A 74 19.22 3.44 -14.31
C ARG A 74 20.21 3.92 -13.26
N GLU A 75 19.94 5.08 -12.65
CA GLU A 75 20.70 5.58 -11.50
C GLU A 75 20.71 4.54 -10.38
N LEU A 76 19.54 3.97 -10.06
CA LEU A 76 19.43 3.01 -8.97
C LEU A 76 20.12 1.69 -9.28
N ALA A 77 20.03 1.18 -10.51
CA ALA A 77 20.83 0.04 -10.94
C ALA A 77 22.34 0.33 -10.85
N ALA A 78 22.80 1.52 -11.24
CA ALA A 78 24.20 1.91 -11.14
C ALA A 78 24.68 1.99 -9.68
N VAL A 79 23.89 2.57 -8.77
CA VAL A 79 24.20 2.60 -7.32
C VAL A 79 24.28 1.19 -6.73
N LEU A 80 23.34 0.30 -7.07
CA LEU A 80 23.38 -1.09 -6.62
C LEU A 80 24.59 -1.88 -7.15
N LEU A 81 25.03 -1.59 -8.38
CA LEU A 81 26.21 -2.24 -8.99
C LEU A 81 27.55 -1.67 -8.51
N ALA A 82 27.56 -0.40 -8.06
CA ALA A 82 28.74 0.24 -7.47
C ALA A 82 28.89 -0.02 -5.96
N SER A 83 27.85 -0.54 -5.30
CA SER A 83 27.88 -0.89 -3.88
C SER A 83 28.40 -2.31 -3.66
N ASN A 84 29.18 -2.53 -2.60
CA ASN A 84 29.42 -3.89 -2.11
C ASN A 84 28.09 -4.48 -1.59
N PRO A 85 27.65 -5.67 -2.04
CA PRO A 85 26.39 -6.26 -1.58
C PRO A 85 26.33 -6.48 -0.06
N GLU A 86 27.47 -6.69 0.60
CA GLU A 86 27.55 -6.94 2.04
C GLU A 86 27.31 -5.67 2.89
N ASP A 87 27.56 -4.49 2.34
CA ASP A 87 27.38 -3.21 3.03
C ASP A 87 25.91 -2.76 3.03
N LEU A 88 25.07 -3.34 2.16
CA LEU A 88 23.65 -3.02 2.06
C LEU A 88 22.89 -3.56 3.29
N ASN A 89 22.48 -2.68 4.20
CA ASN A 89 21.67 -3.07 5.36
C ASN A 89 20.17 -3.24 4.98
N LEU A 90 19.35 -3.71 5.92
CA LEU A 90 17.91 -3.94 5.71
C LEU A 90 17.16 -2.69 5.23
N ILE A 91 17.50 -1.51 5.75
CA ILE A 91 16.90 -0.22 5.36
C ILE A 91 17.27 0.13 3.92
N ASN A 92 18.53 -0.08 3.50
CA ASN A 92 18.92 0.16 2.10
C ASN A 92 18.23 -0.81 1.14
N VAL A 93 18.20 -2.11 1.48
CA VAL A 93 17.57 -3.15 0.66
C VAL A 93 16.08 -2.90 0.46
N THR A 94 15.35 -2.64 1.56
CA THR A 94 13.91 -2.34 1.53
C THR A 94 13.63 -1.03 0.77
N THR A 95 14.44 0.00 0.99
CA THR A 95 14.35 1.26 0.23
C THR A 95 14.57 1.03 -1.27
N ALA A 96 15.62 0.30 -1.66
CA ALA A 96 15.93 0.02 -3.06
C ALA A 96 14.78 -0.72 -3.78
N TRP A 97 14.20 -1.75 -3.16
CA TRP A 97 13.01 -2.43 -3.70
C TRP A 97 11.81 -1.48 -3.86
N ASN A 98 11.51 -0.66 -2.85
CA ASN A 98 10.42 0.32 -2.89
C ASN A 98 10.60 1.33 -4.04
N ARG A 99 11.83 1.85 -4.20
CA ARG A 99 12.18 2.78 -5.28
C ARG A 99 12.07 2.09 -6.64
N LEU A 100 12.61 0.88 -6.82
CA LEU A 100 12.47 0.10 -8.05
C LEU A 100 11.01 -0.09 -8.46
N GLY A 101 10.14 -0.55 -7.55
CA GLY A 101 8.73 -0.78 -7.85
C GLY A 101 7.97 0.49 -8.25
N LYS A 102 8.37 1.65 -7.71
CA LYS A 102 7.81 2.97 -8.06
C LYS A 102 8.35 3.50 -9.39
N LEU A 103 9.66 3.38 -9.64
CA LEU A 103 10.35 3.85 -10.84
C LEU A 103 10.21 2.91 -12.05
N ALA A 104 9.54 1.77 -11.89
CA ALA A 104 9.21 0.83 -12.95
C ALA A 104 8.25 1.42 -14.00
N VAL A 105 8.80 2.15 -14.97
CA VAL A 105 8.14 2.52 -16.24
C VAL A 105 8.08 1.29 -17.16
N LYS A 106 7.10 1.24 -18.08
CA LYS A 106 6.66 0.07 -18.89
C LYS A 106 7.71 -0.62 -19.80
N HIS A 107 9.01 -0.33 -19.69
CA HIS A 107 10.06 -0.87 -20.54
C HIS A 107 10.56 -2.26 -20.12
N ILE A 108 11.11 -2.99 -21.07
CA ILE A 108 11.81 -4.27 -20.86
C ILE A 108 13.05 -4.00 -20.00
N ALA A 109 13.33 -4.89 -19.04
CA ALA A 109 14.48 -4.75 -18.15
C ALA A 109 15.80 -4.75 -18.94
N SER A 110 16.64 -3.74 -18.71
CA SER A 110 18.01 -3.73 -19.24
C SER A 110 18.90 -4.75 -18.50
N SER A 111 20.00 -5.15 -19.13
CA SER A 111 21.05 -5.98 -18.52
C SER A 111 21.48 -5.47 -17.14
N ASN A 112 21.73 -4.16 -17.03
CA ASN A 112 22.18 -3.54 -15.78
C ASN A 112 21.09 -3.59 -14.69
N LEU A 113 19.80 -3.50 -15.07
CA LEU A 113 18.70 -3.67 -14.12
C LEU A 113 18.62 -5.12 -13.64
N GLN A 114 18.80 -6.11 -14.52
CA GLN A 114 18.84 -7.52 -14.13
C GLN A 114 19.99 -7.81 -13.16
N GLN A 115 21.20 -7.30 -13.42
CA GLN A 115 22.36 -7.47 -12.55
C GLN A 115 22.18 -6.76 -11.20
N GLY A 116 21.71 -5.51 -11.18
CA GLY A 116 21.44 -4.78 -9.94
C GLY A 116 20.34 -5.43 -9.09
N VAL A 117 19.31 -6.00 -9.74
CA VAL A 117 18.28 -6.80 -9.03
C VAL A 117 18.83 -8.14 -8.54
N ALA A 118 19.76 -8.79 -9.26
CA ALA A 118 20.41 -10.02 -8.79
C ALA A 118 21.21 -9.78 -7.49
N VAL A 119 21.99 -8.68 -7.43
CA VAL A 119 22.66 -8.21 -6.21
C VAL A 119 21.66 -7.99 -5.08
N LEU A 120 20.60 -7.23 -5.36
CA LEU A 120 19.59 -6.88 -4.37
C LEU A 120 18.82 -8.12 -3.85
N LYS A 121 18.47 -9.06 -4.74
CA LYS A 121 17.87 -10.36 -4.40
C LYS A 121 18.80 -11.16 -3.50
N GLN A 122 20.06 -11.32 -3.86
CA GLN A 122 21.02 -12.10 -3.08
C GLN A 122 21.16 -11.54 -1.67
N ARG A 123 21.25 -10.22 -1.51
CA ARG A 123 21.29 -9.60 -0.19
C ARG A 123 19.95 -9.72 0.57
N THR A 124 18.82 -9.65 -0.13
CA THR A 124 17.50 -9.86 0.48
C THR A 124 17.37 -11.28 1.06
N LEU A 125 17.95 -12.29 0.40
CA LEU A 125 18.00 -13.67 0.93
C LEU A 125 18.82 -13.77 2.21
N VAL A 126 19.99 -13.11 2.28
CA VAL A 126 20.82 -13.06 3.49
C VAL A 126 20.08 -12.40 4.66
N LEU A 127 19.29 -11.35 4.39
CA LEU A 127 18.56 -10.60 5.41
C LEU A 127 17.13 -11.14 5.67
N MET A 128 16.73 -12.25 5.05
CA MET A 128 15.32 -12.74 5.03
C MET A 128 14.70 -12.86 6.42
N ALA A 129 15.45 -13.37 7.40
CA ALA A 129 15.01 -13.55 8.79
C ALA A 129 14.64 -12.23 9.50
N HIS A 130 15.06 -11.07 8.98
CA HIS A 130 14.79 -9.76 9.55
C HIS A 130 13.70 -8.97 8.80
N LEU A 131 13.17 -9.48 7.68
CA LEU A 131 12.06 -8.82 6.99
C LEU A 131 10.74 -9.07 7.74
N ASP A 132 10.05 -8.01 8.12
CA ASP A 132 8.66 -8.06 8.59
C ASP A 132 7.68 -8.27 7.41
N GLY A 133 6.38 -8.43 7.70
CA GLY A 133 5.36 -8.66 6.70
C GLY A 133 5.21 -7.50 5.73
N ARG A 134 5.29 -6.25 6.22
CA ARG A 134 5.23 -5.04 5.41
C ARG A 134 6.34 -5.00 4.36
N ASN A 135 7.57 -5.26 4.78
CA ASN A 135 8.75 -5.25 3.91
C ASN A 135 8.74 -6.44 2.96
N THR A 136 8.39 -7.64 3.42
CA THR A 136 8.28 -8.84 2.55
C THR A 136 7.24 -8.66 1.45
N ALA A 137 6.05 -8.15 1.78
CA ALA A 137 4.99 -7.85 0.81
C ALA A 137 5.39 -6.72 -0.17
N MET A 138 6.16 -5.73 0.29
CA MET A 138 6.68 -4.66 -0.55
C MET A 138 7.73 -5.17 -1.55
N VAL A 139 8.60 -6.12 -1.18
CA VAL A 139 9.53 -6.78 -2.12
C VAL A 139 8.74 -7.54 -3.20
N ALA A 140 7.77 -8.36 -2.79
CA ALA A 140 6.91 -9.11 -3.72
C ALA A 140 6.18 -8.18 -4.72
N HIS A 141 5.60 -7.07 -4.23
CA HIS A 141 4.96 -6.07 -5.08
C HIS A 141 5.96 -5.35 -6.00
N ALA A 142 7.17 -5.03 -5.54
CA ALA A 142 8.21 -4.44 -6.38
C ALA A 142 8.60 -5.38 -7.55
N MET A 143 8.80 -6.67 -7.29
CA MET A 143 9.04 -7.66 -8.33
C MET A 143 7.90 -7.73 -9.35
N ALA A 144 6.65 -7.78 -8.89
CA ALA A 144 5.47 -7.81 -9.74
C ALA A 144 5.31 -6.55 -10.60
N ARG A 145 5.66 -5.38 -10.05
CA ARG A 145 5.73 -4.09 -10.77
C ARG A 145 6.81 -4.09 -11.86
N LEU A 146 7.98 -4.66 -11.57
CA LEU A 146 9.10 -4.83 -12.52
C LEU A 146 8.87 -5.97 -13.53
N ARG A 147 7.81 -6.77 -13.37
CA ARG A 147 7.50 -7.99 -14.15
C ARG A 147 8.58 -9.08 -14.05
N LEU A 148 9.35 -9.10 -12.96
CA LEU A 148 10.42 -10.07 -12.72
C LEU A 148 9.85 -11.36 -12.13
N LYS A 149 9.35 -12.25 -13.00
CA LYS A 149 8.74 -13.53 -12.60
C LYS A 149 9.81 -14.56 -12.20
N ASP A 150 10.30 -14.42 -10.96
CA ASP A 150 11.19 -15.37 -10.30
C ASP A 150 10.37 -16.19 -9.29
N VAL A 151 9.81 -17.32 -9.73
CA VAL A 151 8.92 -18.15 -8.91
C VAL A 151 9.63 -18.72 -7.66
N PRO A 152 10.87 -19.24 -7.73
CA PRO A 152 11.59 -19.67 -6.53
C PRO A 152 11.74 -18.55 -5.49
N PHE A 153 12.10 -17.33 -5.89
CA PHE A 153 12.22 -16.22 -4.93
C PHE A 153 10.86 -15.77 -4.38
N MET A 154 9.81 -15.74 -5.21
CA MET A 154 8.44 -15.48 -4.75
C MET A 154 7.95 -16.54 -3.73
N ASN A 155 8.37 -17.81 -3.86
CA ASN A 155 8.06 -18.85 -2.89
C ASN A 155 8.77 -18.63 -1.55
N VAL A 156 10.05 -18.21 -1.54
CA VAL A 156 10.75 -17.83 -0.29
C VAL A 156 10.05 -16.63 0.39
N LEU A 157 9.59 -15.65 -0.38
CA LEU A 157 8.80 -14.53 0.16
C LEU A 157 7.43 -15.01 0.70
N ALA A 158 6.80 -16.00 0.07
CA ALA A 158 5.57 -16.62 0.58
C ALA A 158 5.82 -17.35 1.91
N GLU A 159 6.85 -18.19 1.98
CA GLU A 159 7.27 -18.90 3.18
C GLU A 159 7.55 -17.93 4.33
N ARG A 160 8.26 -16.82 4.06
CA ARG A 160 8.49 -15.76 5.05
C ARG A 160 7.18 -15.12 5.51
N ILE A 161 6.26 -14.78 4.61
CA ILE A 161 4.96 -14.18 4.98
C ILE A 161 4.11 -15.15 5.82
N MET A 162 4.16 -16.45 5.56
CA MET A 162 3.37 -17.46 6.29
C MET A 162 3.84 -17.73 7.72
N LEU A 163 4.94 -17.14 8.19
CA LEU A 163 5.39 -17.27 9.58
C LEU A 163 4.47 -16.45 10.52
N PRO A 164 4.08 -16.98 11.70
CA PRO A 164 3.15 -16.31 12.61
C PRO A 164 3.57 -14.90 13.03
N GLU A 165 4.87 -14.69 13.29
CA GLU A 165 5.45 -13.40 13.67
C GLU A 165 5.57 -12.41 12.50
N VAL A 166 5.34 -12.87 11.26
CA VAL A 166 5.40 -12.06 10.04
C VAL A 166 3.99 -11.73 9.55
N ILE A 167 3.08 -12.71 9.49
CA ILE A 167 1.70 -12.50 9.02
C ILE A 167 0.96 -11.48 9.88
N CYS A 168 1.16 -11.48 11.21
CA CYS A 168 0.53 -10.53 12.12
C CYS A 168 0.98 -9.06 11.87
N THR A 169 2.18 -8.87 11.30
CA THR A 169 2.70 -7.54 10.95
C THR A 169 2.25 -7.06 9.55
N LEU A 170 1.53 -7.87 8.78
CA LEU A 170 0.88 -7.38 7.56
C LEU A 170 -0.21 -6.38 7.92
N ASN A 171 -0.02 -5.15 7.45
CA ASN A 171 -1.06 -4.13 7.41
C ASN A 171 -1.86 -4.21 6.10
N THR A 172 -2.87 -3.36 5.96
CA THR A 172 -3.78 -3.31 4.81
C THR A 172 -3.07 -3.13 3.46
N GLN A 173 -2.00 -2.32 3.43
CA GLN A 173 -1.16 -2.18 2.25
C GLN A 173 -0.35 -3.46 1.97
N GLY A 174 0.19 -4.12 3.01
CA GLY A 174 0.89 -5.39 2.90
C GLY A 174 0.02 -6.49 2.30
N ILE A 175 -1.20 -6.66 2.82
CA ILE A 175 -2.22 -7.60 2.32
C ILE A 175 -2.52 -7.38 0.85
N ALA A 176 -2.82 -6.13 0.47
CA ALA A 176 -3.14 -5.79 -0.91
C ALA A 176 -1.92 -6.00 -1.84
N ASN A 177 -0.73 -5.62 -1.40
CA ASN A 177 0.52 -5.75 -2.16
C ASN A 177 0.91 -7.21 -2.39
N SER A 178 0.86 -8.06 -1.35
CA SER A 178 1.19 -9.48 -1.46
C SER A 178 0.17 -10.18 -2.34
N SER A 179 -1.13 -10.09 -2.01
CA SER A 179 -2.22 -10.68 -2.79
C SER A 179 -2.10 -10.32 -4.28
N TRP A 180 -1.95 -9.02 -4.58
CA TRP A 180 -1.80 -8.55 -5.96
C TRP A 180 -0.54 -9.09 -6.64
N ALA A 181 0.60 -9.19 -5.94
CA ALA A 181 1.84 -9.71 -6.51
C ALA A 181 1.75 -11.19 -6.90
N PHE A 182 1.20 -12.04 -6.00
CA PHE A 182 1.01 -13.46 -6.27
C PHE A 182 -0.01 -13.67 -7.40
N ALA A 183 -1.13 -12.94 -7.38
CA ALA A 183 -2.10 -12.92 -8.47
C ALA A 183 -1.51 -12.45 -9.80
N LYS A 184 -0.69 -11.39 -9.80
CA LYS A 184 -0.08 -10.81 -11.00
C LYS A 184 0.85 -11.78 -11.73
N PHE A 185 1.53 -12.66 -10.99
CA PHE A 185 2.37 -13.71 -11.56
C PHE A 185 1.62 -15.03 -11.82
N GLY A 186 0.37 -15.17 -11.38
CA GLY A 186 -0.41 -16.41 -11.44
C GLY A 186 0.11 -17.50 -10.49
N ILE A 187 0.78 -17.12 -9.41
CA ILE A 187 1.33 -18.05 -8.42
C ILE A 187 0.21 -18.41 -7.45
N LYS A 188 -0.44 -19.56 -7.66
CA LYS A 188 -1.44 -20.09 -6.74
C LYS A 188 -0.77 -20.74 -5.54
N ASN A 189 -0.82 -20.07 -4.38
CA ASN A 189 -0.47 -20.64 -3.08
C ASN A 189 -1.69 -20.54 -2.15
N PRO A 190 -2.59 -21.54 -2.12
CA PRO A 190 -3.81 -21.48 -1.32
C PRO A 190 -3.56 -21.24 0.16
N LYS A 191 -2.54 -21.88 0.75
CA LYS A 191 -2.20 -21.71 2.18
C LYS A 191 -1.80 -20.26 2.52
N LEU A 192 -1.00 -19.62 1.68
CA LEU A 192 -0.65 -18.21 1.84
C LEU A 192 -1.91 -17.33 1.74
N MET A 193 -2.76 -17.58 0.74
CA MET A 193 -3.94 -16.77 0.50
C MET A 193 -4.99 -16.91 1.62
N GLU A 194 -5.11 -18.09 2.23
CA GLU A 194 -5.94 -18.32 3.42
C GLU A 194 -5.45 -17.47 4.61
N LEU A 195 -4.16 -17.56 4.95
CA LEU A 195 -3.56 -16.77 6.04
C LEU A 195 -3.66 -15.25 5.80
N ILE A 196 -3.61 -14.82 4.54
CA ILE A 196 -3.85 -13.42 4.17
C ILE A 196 -5.34 -13.06 4.33
N ALA A 197 -6.28 -13.96 4.00
CA ALA A 197 -7.71 -13.73 4.19
C ALA A 197 -8.06 -13.61 5.68
N GLU A 198 -7.59 -14.55 6.51
CA GLU A 198 -7.73 -14.51 7.96
C GLU A 198 -7.23 -13.18 8.54
N ARG A 199 -6.02 -12.75 8.15
CA ARG A 199 -5.45 -11.46 8.58
C ARG A 199 -6.24 -10.25 8.03
N ALA A 200 -6.81 -10.34 6.84
CA ALA A 200 -7.62 -9.27 6.24
C ALA A 200 -9.01 -9.10 6.89
N MET A 201 -9.56 -10.17 7.46
CA MET A 201 -10.86 -10.16 8.14
C MET A 201 -10.80 -9.71 9.61
N GLN A 202 -9.60 -9.55 10.19
CA GLN A 202 -9.44 -9.02 11.55
C GLN A 202 -9.86 -7.54 11.60
N ASP A 203 -10.66 -7.17 12.61
CA ASP A 203 -11.39 -5.89 12.64
C ASP A 203 -10.47 -4.65 12.53
N GLU A 204 -9.30 -4.67 13.18
CA GLU A 204 -8.34 -3.57 13.14
C GLU A 204 -7.63 -3.42 11.79
N VAL A 205 -7.66 -4.47 10.97
CA VAL A 205 -7.17 -4.45 9.58
C VAL A 205 -8.29 -4.04 8.64
N LEU A 206 -9.44 -4.72 8.71
CA LEU A 206 -10.57 -4.52 7.82
C LEU A 206 -11.05 -3.06 7.84
N SER A 207 -11.25 -2.51 9.04
CA SER A 207 -11.64 -1.11 9.23
C SER A 207 -10.63 -0.10 8.68
N ALA A 208 -9.34 -0.45 8.64
CA ALA A 208 -8.28 0.37 8.08
C ALA A 208 -8.09 0.19 6.56
N MET A 209 -8.81 -0.75 5.90
CA MET A 209 -8.67 -0.96 4.46
C MET A 209 -9.27 0.23 3.70
N ASN A 210 -8.49 0.81 2.80
CA ASN A 210 -8.95 1.86 1.89
C ASN A 210 -9.49 1.24 0.56
N PRO A 211 -10.11 2.02 -0.34
CA PRO A 211 -10.69 1.51 -1.58
C PRO A 211 -9.68 0.74 -2.46
N GLN A 212 -8.41 1.16 -2.48
CA GLN A 212 -7.35 0.47 -3.21
C GLN A 212 -7.01 -0.89 -2.57
N ALA A 213 -6.97 -0.98 -1.24
CA ALA A 213 -6.71 -2.22 -0.53
C ALA A 213 -7.85 -3.24 -0.73
N VAL A 214 -9.11 -2.78 -0.62
CA VAL A 214 -10.30 -3.61 -0.86
C VAL A 214 -10.31 -4.15 -2.29
N SER A 215 -10.19 -3.26 -3.27
CA SER A 215 -10.25 -3.63 -4.69
C SER A 215 -9.09 -4.52 -5.15
N ASN A 216 -7.86 -4.27 -4.70
CA ASN A 216 -6.72 -5.13 -5.03
C ASN A 216 -6.82 -6.52 -4.38
N THR A 217 -7.35 -6.61 -3.16
CA THR A 217 -7.55 -7.89 -2.48
C THR A 217 -8.63 -8.72 -3.19
N ALA A 218 -9.81 -8.14 -3.41
CA ALA A 218 -10.89 -8.81 -4.16
C ALA A 218 -10.41 -9.26 -5.57
N TRP A 219 -9.75 -8.37 -6.31
CA TRP A 219 -9.20 -8.68 -7.63
C TRP A 219 -8.18 -9.82 -7.59
N ALA A 220 -7.33 -9.89 -6.57
CA ALA A 220 -6.30 -10.93 -6.46
C ALA A 220 -6.90 -12.32 -6.22
N PHE A 221 -7.84 -12.46 -5.28
CA PHE A 221 -8.54 -13.73 -5.03
C PHE A 221 -9.32 -14.18 -6.27
N ALA A 222 -10.05 -13.26 -6.92
CA ALA A 222 -10.77 -13.54 -8.16
C ALA A 222 -9.84 -13.92 -9.34
N THR A 223 -8.68 -13.29 -9.46
CA THR A 223 -7.68 -13.60 -10.49
C THR A 223 -7.05 -14.98 -10.29
N LEU A 224 -6.76 -15.35 -9.04
CA LEU A 224 -6.25 -16.69 -8.71
C LEU A 224 -7.36 -17.76 -8.75
N GLY A 225 -8.64 -17.37 -8.71
CA GLY A 225 -9.78 -18.27 -8.63
C GLY A 225 -9.82 -19.02 -7.29
N ILE A 226 -9.48 -18.32 -6.19
CA ILE A 226 -9.52 -18.87 -4.83
C ILE A 226 -10.81 -18.38 -4.18
N ALA A 227 -11.72 -19.30 -3.93
CA ALA A 227 -13.00 -19.01 -3.29
C ALA A 227 -12.81 -18.84 -1.77
N HIS A 228 -13.21 -17.68 -1.25
CA HIS A 228 -13.22 -17.41 0.19
C HIS A 228 -14.45 -16.54 0.52
N PRO A 229 -15.66 -17.13 0.62
CA PRO A 229 -16.92 -16.38 0.70
C PRO A 229 -16.95 -15.33 1.82
N GLN A 230 -16.54 -15.70 3.03
CA GLN A 230 -16.48 -14.80 4.20
C GLN A 230 -15.62 -13.55 3.96
N LEU A 231 -14.57 -13.65 3.13
CA LEU A 231 -13.71 -12.51 2.80
C LEU A 231 -14.42 -11.60 1.81
N PHE A 232 -15.15 -12.15 0.84
CA PHE A 232 -15.95 -11.35 -0.09
C PHE A 232 -17.07 -10.63 0.65
N ASP A 233 -17.73 -11.27 1.61
CA ASP A 233 -18.73 -10.62 2.47
C ASP A 233 -18.11 -9.47 3.28
N LYS A 234 -16.96 -9.69 3.94
CA LYS A 234 -16.23 -8.64 4.67
C LYS A 234 -15.71 -7.51 3.77
N LEU A 235 -15.24 -7.81 2.57
CA LEU A 235 -14.83 -6.81 1.59
C LEU A 235 -16.03 -6.01 1.05
N ALA A 236 -17.22 -6.62 0.93
CA ALA A 236 -18.45 -5.92 0.58
C ALA A 236 -18.91 -4.99 1.71
N GLU A 237 -19.00 -5.50 2.95
CA GLU A 237 -19.29 -4.71 4.15
C GLU A 237 -18.37 -3.50 4.26
N ARG A 238 -17.07 -3.68 3.97
CA ARG A 238 -16.08 -2.60 3.99
C ARG A 238 -16.22 -1.63 2.81
N ALA A 239 -16.48 -2.13 1.59
CA ALA A 239 -16.66 -1.30 0.40
C ALA A 239 -17.86 -0.35 0.50
N MET A 240 -18.91 -0.74 1.23
CA MET A 240 -20.12 0.06 1.45
C MET A 240 -20.00 1.06 2.62
N GLN A 241 -18.87 1.14 3.34
CA GLN A 241 -18.71 2.13 4.41
C GLN A 241 -18.58 3.55 3.83
N PRO A 242 -19.26 4.58 4.37
CA PRO A 242 -19.32 5.91 3.77
C PRO A 242 -17.96 6.51 3.41
N GLU A 243 -16.96 6.37 4.27
CA GLU A 243 -15.60 6.89 4.06
C GLU A 243 -14.78 6.11 3.00
N VAL A 244 -15.21 4.89 2.65
CA VAL A 244 -14.67 4.13 1.51
C VAL A 244 -15.41 4.51 0.23
N VAL A 245 -16.74 4.61 0.30
CA VAL A 245 -17.63 4.97 -0.82
C VAL A 245 -17.20 6.29 -1.46
N ILE A 246 -16.99 7.36 -0.67
CA ILE A 246 -16.54 8.68 -1.17
C ILE A 246 -15.14 8.69 -1.78
N ALA A 247 -14.35 7.65 -1.57
CA ALA A 247 -12.97 7.53 -2.03
C ALA A 247 -12.78 6.46 -3.13
N LEU A 248 -13.86 5.78 -3.53
CA LEU A 248 -13.86 4.86 -4.67
C LEU A 248 -13.56 5.64 -5.96
N ASN A 249 -12.57 5.17 -6.72
CA ASN A 249 -12.29 5.64 -8.06
C ASN A 249 -12.71 4.57 -9.09
N SER A 250 -12.80 4.96 -10.36
CA SER A 250 -13.22 4.09 -11.47
C SER A 250 -12.45 2.76 -11.55
N GLN A 251 -11.15 2.75 -11.23
CA GLN A 251 -10.34 1.52 -11.20
C GLN A 251 -10.70 0.60 -10.03
N ALA A 252 -10.97 1.16 -8.86
CA ALA A 252 -11.40 0.41 -7.68
C ALA A 252 -12.80 -0.18 -7.89
N ILE A 253 -13.74 0.61 -8.42
CA ILE A 253 -15.10 0.18 -8.78
C ILE A 253 -15.03 -0.98 -9.77
N ALA A 254 -14.35 -0.80 -10.90
CA ALA A 254 -14.22 -1.84 -11.93
C ALA A 254 -13.58 -3.13 -11.39
N ASN A 255 -12.56 -3.03 -10.54
CA ASN A 255 -11.91 -4.18 -9.91
C ASN A 255 -12.84 -4.94 -8.97
N ILE A 256 -13.63 -4.25 -8.14
CA ILE A 256 -14.57 -4.88 -7.20
C ILE A 256 -15.71 -5.53 -7.98
N SER A 257 -16.39 -4.80 -8.87
CA SER A 257 -17.49 -5.35 -9.68
C SER A 257 -17.06 -6.56 -10.49
N TRP A 258 -15.88 -6.51 -11.13
CA TRP A 258 -15.32 -7.65 -11.85
C TRP A 258 -14.99 -8.82 -10.93
N ALA A 259 -14.39 -8.58 -9.77
CA ALA A 259 -14.00 -9.65 -8.85
C ALA A 259 -15.22 -10.43 -8.32
N PHE A 260 -16.27 -9.73 -7.89
CA PHE A 260 -17.50 -10.35 -7.42
C PHE A 260 -18.21 -11.13 -8.53
N ALA A 261 -18.35 -10.55 -9.72
CA ALA A 261 -18.92 -11.23 -10.88
C ALA A 261 -18.09 -12.46 -11.30
N LYS A 262 -16.75 -12.35 -11.30
CA LYS A 262 -15.82 -13.44 -11.66
C LYS A 262 -15.90 -14.63 -10.70
N MET A 263 -16.20 -14.38 -9.43
CA MET A 263 -16.37 -15.40 -8.39
C MET A 263 -17.82 -15.89 -8.24
N GLY A 264 -18.77 -15.35 -9.01
CA GLY A 264 -20.19 -15.70 -8.89
C GLY A 264 -20.85 -15.21 -7.60
N VAL A 265 -20.25 -14.25 -6.89
CA VAL A 265 -20.76 -13.71 -5.63
C VAL A 265 -21.77 -12.61 -5.93
N VAL A 266 -23.05 -12.90 -5.72
CA VAL A 266 -24.15 -11.95 -5.91
C VAL A 266 -24.34 -11.14 -4.63
N HIS A 267 -23.95 -9.87 -4.65
CA HIS A 267 -24.13 -8.95 -3.52
C HIS A 267 -24.83 -7.66 -3.99
N ALA A 268 -26.17 -7.70 -4.14
CA ALA A 268 -26.98 -6.66 -4.78
C ALA A 268 -26.67 -5.24 -4.26
N ARG A 269 -26.76 -5.02 -2.94
CA ARG A 269 -26.47 -3.70 -2.33
C ARG A 269 -25.10 -3.13 -2.66
N LEU A 270 -24.09 -3.99 -2.87
CA LEU A 270 -22.76 -3.54 -3.25
C LEU A 270 -22.75 -3.10 -4.71
N MET A 271 -23.40 -3.86 -5.59
CA MET A 271 -23.51 -3.49 -7.00
C MET A 271 -24.28 -2.19 -7.19
N ASP A 272 -25.34 -1.97 -6.40
CA ASP A 272 -26.09 -0.70 -6.38
C ASP A 272 -25.18 0.46 -5.95
N THR A 273 -24.49 0.34 -4.81
CA THR A 273 -23.52 1.35 -4.32
C THR A 273 -22.41 1.63 -5.35
N LEU A 274 -21.86 0.59 -5.99
CA LEU A 274 -20.81 0.72 -7.01
C LEU A 274 -21.34 1.38 -8.29
N ALA A 275 -22.60 1.15 -8.66
CA ALA A 275 -23.24 1.82 -9.79
C ALA A 275 -23.51 3.30 -9.49
N GLU A 276 -23.98 3.64 -8.30
CA GLU A 276 -24.14 5.04 -7.84
C GLU A 276 -22.80 5.79 -7.85
N CYS A 277 -21.71 5.17 -7.37
CA CYS A 277 -20.36 5.75 -7.44
C CYS A 277 -19.83 5.89 -8.88
N ALA A 278 -20.26 5.05 -9.82
CA ALA A 278 -19.80 5.08 -11.21
C ALA A 278 -20.47 6.17 -12.06
N LEU A 279 -21.55 6.79 -11.55
CA LEU A 279 -22.32 7.85 -12.21
C LEU A 279 -21.93 9.26 -11.76
N GLN A 280 -20.98 9.38 -10.81
CA GLN A 280 -20.45 10.64 -10.25
C GLN A 280 -19.12 11.04 -10.92
#